data_AF-A0A6G4R6C7-F1
#
_entry.id   AF-A0A6G4R6C7-F1
#
_cell.length_a   1.000
_cell.length_b   1.000
_cell.length_c   1.000
_cell.angle_alpha   90.00
_cell.angle_beta   90.00
_cell.angle_gamma   90.00
#
_symmetry.space_group_name_H-M   'P 1'
#
loop_
_entity.id
_entity.type
_entity.pdbx_description
1 polymer ?
#
loop_
_entity_poly.entity_id
_entity_poly.type
_entity_poly.pdbx_seq_one_letter_code
_entity_poly.pdbx_strand_id
1 'polypeptide(L)' 'MQVQQTQEIACPTCEETLAVPVPDEDVELKARPYVAAFGDYTTVECSSEHTVWVYFC' A
#
# COMPACT_ATOMS: atom_id res chain seq x y z
N MET A 1 4.85 21.97 -6.10
CA MET A 1 3.82 20.95 -6.37
C MET A 1 4.48 19.62 -6.06
N GLN A 2 4.16 18.97 -4.93
CA GLN A 2 4.71 17.64 -4.66
C GLN A 2 3.93 16.65 -5.53
N VAL A 3 4.59 16.07 -6.53
CA VAL A 3 4.05 14.96 -7.32
C VAL A 3 4.09 13.74 -6.42
N GLN A 4 2.97 13.45 -5.78
CA GLN A 4 2.79 12.21 -5.04
C GLN A 4 2.62 11.10 -6.09
N GLN A 5 3.64 10.27 -6.26
CA GLN A 5 3.58 9.19 -7.24
C GLN A 5 2.61 8.11 -6.74
N THR A 6 2.03 7.36 -7.65
CA THR A 6 1.08 6.29 -7.31
C THR A 6 1.64 4.99 -7.84
N GLN A 7 1.80 3.98 -6.97
CA GLN A 7 2.19 2.64 -7.36
C GLN A 7 0.98 1.71 -7.27
N GLU A 8 0.92 0.76 -8.20
CA GLU A 8 -0.11 -0.28 -8.23
C GLU A 8 0.38 -1.51 -7.46
N ILE A 9 -0.39 -1.93 -6.44
CA ILE A 9 -0.14 -3.17 -5.69
C ILE A 9 -1.35 -4.09 -5.79
N ALA A 10 -1.15 -5.39 -5.63
CA ALA A 10 -2.26 -6.33 -5.51
C ALA A 10 -2.74 -6.42 -4.05
N CYS A 11 -4.05 -6.44 -3.85
CA CYS A 11 -4.65 -6.71 -2.56
C CYS A 11 -4.28 -8.13 -2.12
N PRO A 12 -3.69 -8.33 -0.92
CA PRO A 12 -3.32 -9.66 -0.45
C PRO A 12 -4.52 -10.57 -0.14
N THR A 13 -5.74 -10.03 -0.10
CA THR A 13 -6.96 -10.77 0.24
C THR A 13 -7.77 -11.17 -0.99
N CYS A 14 -7.95 -10.25 -1.95
CA CYS A 14 -8.79 -10.47 -3.14
C CYS A 14 -8.06 -10.32 -4.47
N GLU A 15 -6.74 -10.07 -4.44
CA GLU A 15 -5.88 -9.90 -5.62
C GLU A 15 -6.27 -8.72 -6.53
N GLU A 16 -7.16 -7.85 -6.06
CA GLU A 16 -7.56 -6.62 -6.76
C GLU A 16 -6.40 -5.62 -6.82
N THR A 17 -6.21 -4.97 -7.97
CA THR A 17 -5.20 -3.92 -8.13
C THR A 17 -5.61 -2.65 -7.39
N LEU A 18 -4.70 -2.13 -6.57
CA LEU A 18 -4.88 -0.97 -5.71
C LEU A 18 -3.81 0.08 -6.05
N ALA A 19 -4.24 1.33 -6.21
CA ALA A 19 -3.32 2.45 -6.36
C ALA A 19 -2.99 3.04 -4.99
N VAL A 20 -1.70 3.04 -4.62
CA VAL A 20 -1.22 3.55 -3.34
C VAL A 20 -0.34 4.78 -3.58
N PRO A 21 -0.63 5.91 -2.94
CA PRO A 21 0.22 7.08 -3.00
C PRO A 21 1.54 6.79 -2.27
N VAL A 22 2.65 6.99 -2.97
CA VAL A 22 4.01 6.82 -2.47
C VAL A 22 4.77 8.14 -2.51
N PRO A 23 5.69 8.35 -1.55
CA PRO A 23 6.52 9.55 -1.55
C PRO A 23 7.50 9.58 -2.74
N ASP A 24 7.98 8.40 -3.17
CA ASP A 24 8.98 8.24 -4.23
C ASP A 24 8.67 6.97 -5.06
N GLU A 25 9.03 6.92 -6.35
CA GLU A 25 8.80 5.73 -7.20
C GLU A 25 9.69 4.55 -6.86
N ASP A 26 10.86 4.80 -6.26
CA ASP A 26 11.89 3.80 -5.98
C ASP A 26 11.69 3.11 -4.61
N VAL A 27 10.62 3.44 -3.87
CA VAL A 27 10.32 2.76 -2.60
C VAL A 27 9.66 1.41 -2.84
N GLU A 28 10.17 0.39 -2.14
CA GLU A 28 9.58 -0.94 -2.19
C GLU A 28 8.31 -0.98 -1.33
N LEU A 29 7.17 -1.23 -1.97
CA LEU A 29 5.91 -1.42 -1.26
C LEU A 29 5.68 -2.88 -0.89
N LYS A 30 5.47 -3.12 0.40
CA LYS A 30 5.01 -4.42 0.91
C LYS A 30 3.59 -4.34 1.43
N ALA A 31 2.66 -4.85 0.63
CA ALA A 31 1.27 -5.03 1.01
C ALA A 31 1.13 -6.23 1.97
N ARG A 32 0.45 -6.03 3.10
CA ARG A 32 0.12 -7.10 4.05
C ARG A 32 -1.34 -6.99 4.50
N PRO A 33 -2.03 -8.13 4.71
CA PRO A 33 -3.39 -8.14 5.22
C PRO A 33 -3.46 -7.94 6.75
N TYR A 34 -2.33 -7.63 7.40
CA TYR A 34 -2.25 -7.43 8.85
C TYR A 34 -1.15 -6.43 9.21
N VAL A 35 -1.35 -5.74 10.33
CA VAL A 35 -0.39 -4.78 10.88
C VAL A 35 0.81 -5.52 11.50
N ALA A 36 2.02 -5.08 11.15
CA ALA A 36 3.27 -5.46 11.78
C ALA A 36 3.53 -4.60 13.03
N ALA A 37 4.32 -5.14 13.97
CA ALA A 37 4.65 -4.44 15.22
C ALA A 37 5.55 -3.21 15.03
N PHE A 38 6.30 -3.13 13.91
CA PHE A 38 7.27 -2.07 13.62
C PHE A 38 7.33 -1.80 12.11
N GLY A 39 7.76 -0.59 11.75
CA GLY A 39 7.92 -0.13 10.37
C GLY A 39 6.92 0.97 10.01
N ASP A 40 7.33 1.89 9.15
CA ASP A 40 6.45 2.91 8.60
C ASP A 40 5.50 2.27 7.58
N TYR A 41 4.21 2.51 7.77
CA TYR A 41 3.17 2.00 6.88
C TYR A 41 2.10 3.04 6.64
N THR A 42 1.43 2.89 5.50
CA THR A 42 0.14 3.50 5.23
C THR A 42 -0.93 2.42 5.19
N THR A 43 -2.18 2.81 5.41
CA THR A 43 -3.33 1.92 5.28
C THR A 43 -4.16 2.36 4.09
N VAL A 44 -4.51 1.41 3.22
CA VAL A 44 -5.41 1.64 2.10
C VAL A 44 -6.55 0.63 2.16
N GLU A 45 -7.74 1.04 1.74
CA GLU A 45 -8.88 0.14 1.60
C GLU A 45 -9.07 -0.22 0.13
N CYS A 46 -9.30 -1.50 -0.14
CA CYS A 46 -9.69 -1.94 -1.47
C CYS A 46 -11.19 -1.72 -1.73
N SER A 47 -11.61 -1.88 -2.99
CA SER A 47 -13.03 -1.69 -3.38
C SER A 47 -13.97 -2.72 -2.73
N SER A 48 -13.40 -3.79 -2.20
CA SER A 48 -14.10 -4.82 -1.40
C SER A 48 -14.02 -4.57 0.11
N GLU A 49 -13.69 -3.34 0.55
CA GLU A 49 -13.61 -2.93 1.96
C GLU A 49 -12.56 -3.73 2.78
N HIS A 50 -11.54 -4.29 2.13
CA HIS A 50 -10.43 -4.89 2.84
C HIS A 50 -9.40 -3.83 3.22
N THR A 51 -9.09 -3.73 4.51
CA THR A 51 -7.96 -2.93 4.99
C THR A 51 -6.64 -3.61 4.65
N VAL A 52 -5.77 -2.91 3.94
CA VAL A 52 -4.44 -3.37 3.56
C VAL A 52 -3.40 -2.44 4.17
N TRP A 53 -2.42 -3.02 4.85
CA TRP A 53 -1.28 -2.31 5.41
C TRP A 53 -0.14 -2.36 4.41
N VAL A 54 0.29 -1.20 3.95
CA VAL A 54 1.35 -1.05 2.95
C VAL A 54 2.56 -0.46 3.63
N TYR A 55 3.60 -1.28 3.75
CA TYR A 55 4.87 -0.89 4.36
C TYR A 55 5.78 -0.29 3.30
N PHE A 56 6.50 0.76 3.69
CA PHE A 56 7.55 1.37 2.88
C PHE A 56 8.90 0.81 3.35
N CYS A 57 9.67 0.22 2.44
CA CYS A 57 11.00 -0.34 2.73
C CYS A 57 12.07 0.31 1.87
#